data_AF-A0A168KP03-F1
#
_entry.id   AF-A0A168KP03-F1
#
_cell.length_a   1.000
_cell.length_b   1.000
_cell.length_c   1.000
_cell.angle_alpha   90.00
_cell.angle_beta   90.00
_cell.angle_gamma   90.00
#
_symmetry.space_group_name_H-M   'P 1'
#
loop_
_entity.id
_entity.type
_entity.pdbx_description
1 polymer ?
#
loop_
_entity_poly.entity_id
_entity_poly.type
_entity_poly.pdbx_seq_one_letter_code
_entity_poly.pdbx_strand_id
1 'polypeptide(L)'
;MKKVIIIILSFITIIAILVGGCSVVSSVKNKEKMDIALPISVKHIKQYYNADFVLKDYAVDAPYIHSRIFIDGYIKGHEDDTITVAYDYEKKEVIYVIGPSWFTDRRNPKIEAP
;
A
#
# COMPACT_ATOMS: atom_id res chain seq x y z
N MET A 1 -22.58 -32.61 32.69
CA MET A 1 -22.06 -32.89 31.33
C MET A 1 -22.57 -31.91 30.28
N LYS A 2 -23.89 -31.77 30.04
CA LYS A 2 -24.44 -30.82 29.03
C LYS A 2 -24.02 -29.35 29.23
N LYS A 3 -24.01 -28.85 30.48
CA LYS A 3 -23.56 -27.48 30.81
C LYS A 3 -22.07 -27.23 30.54
N VAL A 4 -21.23 -28.26 30.74
CA VAL A 4 -19.78 -28.19 30.49
C VAL A 4 -19.49 -28.14 28.98
N ILE A 5 -20.23 -28.92 28.19
CA ILE A 5 -20.14 -28.89 26.72
C ILE A 5 -20.56 -27.52 26.15
N ILE A 6 -21.64 -26.92 26.67
CA ILE A 6 -22.09 -25.58 26.25
C ILE A 6 -21.04 -24.50 26.59
N ILE A 7 -20.40 -24.58 27.76
CA ILE A 7 -19.33 -23.65 28.15
C ILE A 7 -18.11 -23.81 27.24
N ILE A 8 -17.71 -25.05 26.93
CA ILE A 8 -16.58 -25.33 26.04
C ILE A 8 -16.85 -24.81 24.61
N LEU A 9 -18.05 -25.05 24.07
CA LEU A 9 -18.44 -24.54 22.75
C LEU A 9 -18.46 -23.01 22.68
N SER A 10 -18.98 -22.35 23.73
CA SER A 10 -18.96 -20.89 23.85
C SER A 10 -17.53 -20.33 23.87
N PHE A 11 -16.62 -20.98 24.61
CA PHE A 11 -15.22 -20.58 24.68
C PHE A 11 -14.51 -20.73 23.32
N ILE A 12 -14.78 -21.82 22.58
CA ILE A 12 -14.22 -22.06 21.25
C ILE A 12 -14.68 -20.99 20.25
N THR A 13 -15.95 -20.57 20.28
CA THR A 13 -16.44 -19.49 19.41
C THR A 13 -15.78 -18.15 19.71
N ILE A 14 -15.52 -17.83 20.99
CA ILE A 14 -14.82 -16.59 21.38
C ILE A 14 -13.38 -16.62 20.86
N ILE A 15 -12.70 -17.76 20.97
CA ILE A 15 -11.32 -17.93 20.46
C ILE A 15 -11.27 -17.79 18.93
N ALA A 16 -12.24 -18.35 18.20
CA ALA A 16 -12.28 -18.24 16.74
C ALA A 16 -12.43 -16.79 16.25
N ILE A 17 -13.23 -15.97 16.95
CA ILE A 17 -13.40 -14.54 16.65
C ILE A 17 -12.12 -13.75 16.95
N LEU A 18 -11.41 -14.08 18.04
CA LEU A 18 -10.18 -13.42 18.46
C LEU A 18 -9.02 -13.63 17.47
N VAL A 19 -8.86 -14.84 16.92
CA VAL A 19 -7.74 -15.16 16.02
C VAL A 19 -8.04 -14.73 14.57
N GLY A 20 -9.29 -14.84 14.11
CA GLY A 20 -9.67 -14.43 12.75
C GLY A 20 -9.89 -12.93 12.57
N GLY A 21 -10.31 -12.21 13.62
CA GLY A 21 -10.68 -10.80 13.54
C GLY A 21 -9.52 -9.83 13.27
N CYS A 22 -8.33 -10.11 13.81
CA CYS A 22 -7.18 -9.20 13.67
C CYS A 22 -6.67 -9.11 12.22
N SER A 23 -6.61 -10.23 11.51
CA SER A 23 -6.14 -10.28 10.12
C SER A 23 -7.09 -9.52 9.18
N VAL A 24 -8.40 -9.69 9.33
CA VAL A 24 -9.42 -9.00 8.52
C VAL A 24 -9.39 -7.48 8.76
N VAL A 25 -9.27 -7.04 10.01
CA VAL A 25 -9.15 -5.61 10.34
C VAL A 25 -7.89 -5.00 9.72
N SER A 26 -6.77 -5.72 9.73
CA SER A 26 -5.52 -5.25 9.13
C SER A 26 -5.62 -5.11 7.60
N SER A 27 -6.26 -6.06 6.91
CA SER A 27 -6.45 -6.00 5.46
C SER A 27 -7.38 -4.87 5.04
N VAL A 28 -8.45 -4.62 5.81
CA VAL A 28 -9.37 -3.50 5.56
C VAL A 28 -8.66 -2.15 5.70
N LYS A 29 -7.93 -1.95 6.81
CA LYS A 29 -7.16 -0.71 7.03
C LYS A 29 -6.10 -0.47 5.95
N ASN A 30 -5.44 -1.53 5.48
CA ASN A 30 -4.46 -1.41 4.41
C ASN A 30 -5.10 -1.01 3.08
N LYS A 31 -6.28 -1.58 2.77
CA LYS A 31 -7.06 -1.18 1.60
C LYS A 31 -7.51 0.28 1.66
N GLU A 32 -7.99 0.76 2.81
CA GLU A 32 -8.39 2.17 2.98
C GLU A 32 -7.21 3.13 2.74
N LYS A 33 -6.03 2.83 3.29
CA LYS A 33 -4.80 3.59 3.01
C LYS A 33 -4.49 3.61 1.51
N MET A 34 -4.61 2.45 0.86
CA MET A 34 -4.35 2.32 -0.57
C MET A 34 -5.32 3.12 -1.44
N ASP A 35 -6.62 3.08 -1.13
CA ASP A 35 -7.67 3.78 -1.87
C ASP A 35 -7.45 5.32 -1.82
N ILE A 36 -6.81 5.83 -0.75
CA ILE A 36 -6.40 7.25 -0.64
C ILE A 36 -5.05 7.51 -1.36
N ALA A 37 -4.07 6.63 -1.17
CA ALA A 37 -2.71 6.83 -1.65
C ALA A 37 -2.60 6.72 -3.18
N LEU A 38 -3.37 5.82 -3.80
CA LEU A 38 -3.34 5.58 -5.25
C LEU A 38 -3.62 6.83 -6.09
N PRO A 39 -4.75 7.55 -5.93
CA PRO A 39 -5.04 8.72 -6.77
C PRO A 39 -4.00 9.84 -6.60
N ILE A 40 -3.46 10.03 -5.39
CA ILE A 40 -2.39 11.01 -5.13
C ILE A 40 -1.10 10.60 -5.84
N SER A 41 -0.75 9.32 -5.76
CA SER A 41 0.44 8.77 -6.42
C SER A 41 0.34 8.85 -7.94
N VAL A 42 -0.80 8.47 -8.53
CA VAL A 42 -1.07 8.62 -9.97
C VAL A 42 -0.96 10.08 -10.39
N LYS A 43 -1.54 11.02 -9.62
CA LYS A 43 -1.42 12.45 -9.89
C LYS A 43 0.04 12.91 -9.84
N HIS A 44 0.82 12.46 -8.86
CA HIS A 44 2.24 12.78 -8.75
C HIS A 44 3.03 12.28 -9.97
N ILE A 45 2.81 11.02 -10.39
CA ILE A 45 3.46 10.48 -11.59
C ILE A 45 3.09 11.30 -12.82
N LYS A 46 1.81 11.63 -12.99
CA LYS A 46 1.36 12.45 -14.12
C LYS A 46 2.00 13.84 -14.11
N GLN A 47 2.06 14.49 -12.96
CA GLN A 47 2.58 15.85 -12.82
C GLN A 47 4.09 15.93 -13.03
N TYR A 48 4.86 15.03 -12.40
CA TYR A 48 6.32 15.14 -12.37
C TYR A 48 7.02 14.29 -13.44
N TYR A 49 6.37 13.27 -13.99
CA TYR A 49 6.98 12.38 -14.98
C TYR A 49 6.24 12.37 -16.33
N ASN A 50 5.10 13.09 -16.42
CA ASN A 50 4.23 13.11 -17.60
C ASN A 50 3.87 11.71 -18.11
N ALA A 51 3.55 10.81 -17.19
CA ALA A 51 3.31 9.40 -17.48
C ALA A 51 1.98 8.90 -16.90
N ASP A 52 1.42 7.85 -17.51
CA ASP A 52 0.18 7.21 -17.07
C ASP A 52 0.52 5.92 -16.32
N PHE A 53 0.44 5.97 -14.99
CA PHE A 53 0.71 4.84 -14.10
C PHE A 53 -0.50 3.91 -13.97
N VAL A 54 -0.24 2.61 -13.98
CA VAL A 54 -1.23 1.55 -13.75
C VAL A 54 -0.79 0.71 -12.56
N LEU A 55 -1.68 0.60 -11.57
CA LEU A 55 -1.46 -0.21 -10.38
C LEU A 55 -1.37 -1.71 -10.73
N LYS A 56 -0.44 -2.41 -10.08
CA LYS A 56 -0.34 -3.87 -10.09
C LYS A 56 -0.53 -4.46 -8.69
N ASP A 57 0.17 -3.93 -7.69
CA ASP A 57 0.11 -4.42 -6.31
C ASP A 57 0.51 -3.32 -5.30
N TYR A 58 0.38 -3.59 -4.01
CA TYR A 58 0.85 -2.71 -2.95
C TYR A 58 1.23 -3.46 -1.66
N ALA A 59 2.17 -2.89 -0.93
CA ALA A 59 2.56 -3.35 0.39
C ALA A 59 2.53 -2.20 1.40
N VAL A 60 2.03 -2.45 2.61
CA VAL A 60 2.02 -1.45 3.70
C VAL A 60 3.05 -1.88 4.73
N ASP A 61 3.97 -0.97 5.07
CA ASP A 61 4.92 -1.21 6.15
C ASP A 61 4.18 -1.47 7.45
N ALA A 62 4.78 -2.27 8.32
CA ALA A 62 4.25 -2.45 9.66
C ALA A 62 4.22 -1.06 10.36
N PRO A 63 3.11 -0.65 11.00
CA PRO A 63 2.93 0.73 11.47
C PRO A 63 3.97 1.22 12.47
N TYR A 64 4.68 0.31 13.15
CA TYR A 64 5.74 0.64 14.11
C TYR A 64 7.12 0.88 13.45
N ILE A 65 7.26 0.65 12.14
CA ILE A 65 8.49 0.91 11.39
C ILE A 65 8.38 2.27 10.72
N HIS A 66 7.44 2.41 9.78
CA HIS A 66 7.15 3.65 9.08
C HIS A 66 5.68 3.71 8.69
N SER A 67 5.16 4.94 8.58
CA SER A 67 3.83 5.18 8.03
C SER A 67 3.83 5.21 6.50
N ARG A 68 4.27 4.11 5.88
CA ARG A 68 4.55 3.99 4.45
C ARG A 68 3.71 2.91 3.75
N ILE A 69 3.30 3.22 2.52
CA ILE A 69 2.80 2.26 1.54
C ILE A 69 3.69 2.30 0.30
N PHE A 70 4.03 1.13 -0.20
CA PHE A 70 4.67 0.92 -1.50
C PHE A 70 3.60 0.54 -2.49
N ILE A 71 3.51 1.31 -3.58
CA ILE A 71 2.52 1.11 -4.64
C ILE A 71 3.28 0.72 -5.89
N ASP A 72 3.14 -0.54 -6.29
CA ASP A 72 3.86 -1.13 -7.40
C ASP A 72 2.97 -1.20 -8.63
N GLY A 73 3.52 -0.82 -9.76
CA GLY A 73 2.80 -0.76 -11.02
C GLY A 73 3.73 -0.60 -12.19
N TYR A 74 3.19 -0.11 -13.29
CA TYR A 74 3.91 0.12 -14.54
C TYR A 74 3.39 1.38 -15.24
N ILE A 75 4.13 1.89 -16.22
CA ILE A 75 3.66 2.96 -17.11
C ILE A 75 3.04 2.32 -18.35
N LYS A 76 1.91 2.82 -18.83
CA LYS A 76 1.30 2.34 -20.09
C LYS A 76 2.32 2.35 -21.24
N GLY A 77 2.43 1.23 -21.95
CA GLY A 77 3.41 1.00 -23.02
C GLY A 77 4.79 0.52 -22.53
N HIS A 78 4.94 0.32 -21.22
CA HIS A 78 6.13 -0.23 -20.55
C HIS A 78 5.70 -1.22 -19.45
N GLU A 79 4.81 -2.15 -19.79
CA GLU A 79 4.18 -3.11 -18.86
C GLU A 79 5.18 -4.04 -18.14
N ASP A 80 6.33 -4.30 -18.77
CA ASP A 80 7.39 -5.16 -18.24
C ASP A 80 8.26 -4.46 -17.19
N ASP A 81 8.21 -3.12 -17.13
CA ASP A 81 9.02 -2.33 -16.22
C ASP A 81 8.24 -1.97 -14.95
N THR A 82 8.79 -2.36 -13.80
CA THR A 82 8.19 -2.04 -12.50
C THR A 82 8.55 -0.62 -12.07
N ILE A 83 7.51 0.15 -11.72
CA ILE A 83 7.60 1.44 -11.07
C ILE A 83 7.02 1.31 -9.66
N THR A 84 7.76 1.76 -8.66
CA THR A 84 7.34 1.77 -7.25
C THR A 84 7.20 3.19 -6.76
N VAL A 85 6.04 3.54 -6.21
CA VAL A 85 5.81 4.81 -5.51
C VAL A 85 5.79 4.54 -4.01
N ALA A 86 6.70 5.17 -3.26
CA ALA A 86 6.65 5.18 -1.81
C ALA A 86 5.84 6.40 -1.34
N TYR A 87 4.77 6.15 -0.59
CA TYR A 87 3.86 7.18 -0.10
C TYR A 87 3.76 7.13 1.43
N ASP A 88 3.85 8.30 2.07
CA ASP A 88 3.63 8.48 3.50
C ASP A 88 2.14 8.73 3.75
N TYR A 89 1.46 7.79 4.40
CA TYR A 89 0.00 7.87 4.60
C TYR A 89 -0.41 8.76 5.79
N GLU A 90 0.52 9.18 6.64
CA GLU A 90 0.25 10.16 7.70
C GLU A 90 0.38 11.58 7.17
N LYS A 91 1.48 11.87 6.47
CA LYS A 91 1.73 13.18 5.86
C LYS A 91 0.98 13.39 4.55
N LYS A 92 0.46 12.31 3.97
CA LYS A 92 -0.28 12.26 2.71
C LYS A 92 0.54 12.74 1.51
N GLU A 93 1.82 12.38 1.48
CA GLU A 93 2.78 12.82 0.47
C GLU A 93 3.52 11.65 -0.18
N VAL A 94 3.89 11.83 -1.46
CA VAL A 94 4.83 10.90 -2.12
C VAL A 94 6.23 11.22 -1.62
N ILE A 95 6.90 10.20 -1.09
CA ILE A 95 8.26 10.28 -0.56
C ILE A 95 9.26 10.21 -1.71
N TYR A 96 9.17 9.16 -2.52
CA TYR A 96 10.04 8.95 -3.68
C TYR A 96 9.38 7.99 -4.69
N VAL A 97 9.95 7.96 -5.88
CA VAL A 97 9.56 7.04 -6.96
C VAL A 97 10.81 6.31 -7.44
N ILE A 98 10.73 4.99 -7.55
CA ILE A 98 11.79 4.12 -8.04
C ILE A 98 11.34 3.50 -9.35
N GLY A 99 12.26 3.34 -10.28
CA GLY A 99 12.03 2.70 -11.57
C GLY A 99 13.30 2.72 -12.44
N PRO A 100 13.21 2.20 -13.67
CA PRO A 100 14.31 2.23 -14.63
C PRO A 100 14.68 3.67 -15.02
N SER A 101 15.94 3.87 -15.42
CA SER A 101 16.49 5.19 -15.76
C SER A 101 15.70 5.91 -16.84
N TRP A 102 15.21 5.19 -17.86
CA TRP A 102 14.40 5.77 -18.93
C TRP A 102 13.17 6.52 -18.40
N PHE A 103 12.66 6.13 -17.22
CA PHE A 103 11.52 6.73 -16.55
C PHE A 103 11.96 7.77 -15.51
N THR A 104 12.84 7.39 -14.57
CA THR A 104 13.24 8.27 -13.46
C THR A 104 14.01 9.50 -13.95
N ASP A 105 14.75 9.38 -15.05
CA ASP A 105 15.42 10.51 -15.69
C ASP A 105 14.46 11.48 -16.38
N ARG A 106 13.17 11.17 -16.51
CA ARG A 106 12.17 12.11 -17.05
C ARG A 106 11.56 13.02 -16.00
N ARG A 107 11.87 12.84 -14.71
CA ARG A 107 11.31 13.68 -13.65
C ARG A 107 11.61 15.17 -13.92
N ASN A 108 10.57 16.00 -13.85
CA ASN A 108 10.62 17.43 -13.97
C ASN A 108 9.81 18.12 -12.85
N PRO A 109 10.41 18.99 -12.01
CA PRO A 109 11.82 19.37 -12.01
C PRO A 109 12.73 18.18 -11.69
N LYS A 110 14.02 18.30 -11.99
CA LYS A 110 15.02 17.35 -11.50
C LYS A 110 15.13 17.49 -9.98
N ILE A 111 15.33 16.38 -9.27
CA ILE A 111 15.72 16.45 -7.85
C ILE A 111 17.17 16.95 -7.88
N GLU A 112 17.43 18.09 -7.24
CA GLU A 112 18.81 18.56 -7.07
C GLU A 112 19.56 17.50 -6.28
N ALA A 113 20.71 17.07 -6.80
CA ALA A 113 21.59 16.20 -6.02
C ALA A 113 22.03 16.98 -4.77
N PRO A 114 21.96 16.37 -3.57
CA PRO A 114 22.42 17.01 -2.34
C PRO A 114 23.92 17.37 -2.38
#